data_AF-E8X7L4-F1
#
_entry.id   AF-E8X7L4-F1
#
_cell.length_a   1.000
_cell.length_b   1.000
_cell.length_c   1.000
_cell.angle_alpha   90.00
_cell.angle_beta   90.00
_cell.angle_gamma   90.00
#
_symmetry.space_group_name_H-M   'P 1'
#
loop_
_entity.id
_entity.type
_entity.pdbx_description
1 polymer ?
#
loop_
_entity_poly.entity_id
_entity_poly.type
_entity_poly.pdbx_seq_one_letter_code
_entity_poly.pdbx_strand_id
1 'polypeptide(L)'
;MYYSADICHFLGMAKDVCVTLGERIYALITERGWSQKKLAELAGIHADYVHDVEYGKKEICLRMLARISAALGCKMSDMLEGME
;
A
#
# COMPACT_ATOMS: atom_id res chain seq x y z
N MET A 1 -11.33 16.95 3.24
CA MET A 1 -10.97 17.33 1.86
C MET A 1 -9.77 16.50 1.47
N TYR A 2 -10.01 15.35 0.84
CA TYR A 2 -8.97 14.42 0.41
C TYR A 2 -8.67 14.69 -1.05
N TYR A 3 -7.59 15.41 -1.30
CA TYR A 3 -7.07 15.68 -2.64
C TYR A 3 -5.82 14.82 -2.83
N SER A 4 -5.99 13.57 -3.28
CA SER A 4 -4.88 12.83 -3.90
C SER A 4 -5.31 11.73 -4.87
N ALA A 5 -6.61 11.46 -5.05
CA ALA A 5 -7.07 10.55 -6.10
C ALA A 5 -7.20 11.24 -7.48
N ASP A 6 -7.34 12.57 -7.52
CA ASP A 6 -7.62 13.31 -8.76
C ASP A 6 -6.40 13.69 -9.61
N ILE A 7 -5.16 13.50 -9.13
CA ILE A 7 -3.96 13.92 -9.89
C ILE A 7 -3.59 12.90 -10.98
N CYS A 8 -3.95 11.61 -10.84
CA CYS A 8 -3.65 10.61 -11.87
C CYS A 8 -4.63 10.60 -13.05
N HIS A 9 -5.79 11.25 -12.96
CA HIS A 9 -6.84 11.12 -13.99
C HIS A 9 -6.72 12.17 -15.13
N PHE A 10 -5.87 13.19 -15.02
CA PHE A 10 -5.89 14.32 -15.96
C PHE A 10 -4.82 14.28 -17.08
N LEU A 11 -3.85 13.38 -17.04
CA LEU A 11 -2.85 13.22 -18.10
C LEU A 11 -2.72 11.74 -18.39
N GLY A 12 -2.83 11.34 -19.67
CA GLY A 12 -2.73 9.94 -20.14
C GLY A 12 -1.34 9.32 -19.91
N MET A 13 -0.95 9.16 -18.66
CA MET A 13 0.26 8.50 -18.19
C MET A 13 -0.16 7.25 -17.42
N ALA A 14 0.70 6.23 -17.46
CA ALA A 14 0.53 5.03 -16.66
C ALA A 14 0.35 5.38 -15.18
N LYS A 15 -0.42 4.55 -14.48
CA LYS A 15 -0.70 4.72 -13.06
C LYS A 15 0.61 4.67 -12.27
N ASP A 16 0.80 5.63 -11.36
CA ASP A 16 2.00 5.68 -10.52
C ASP A 16 2.24 4.35 -9.79
N VAL A 17 3.49 3.87 -9.80
CA VAL A 17 3.89 2.57 -9.23
C VAL A 17 3.59 2.46 -7.74
N CYS A 18 3.69 3.57 -6.99
CA CYS A 18 3.37 3.60 -5.57
C CYS A 18 1.87 3.49 -5.33
N VAL A 19 1.05 4.10 -6.20
CA VAL A 19 -0.42 3.95 -6.14
C VAL A 19 -0.82 2.50 -6.42
N THR A 20 -0.22 1.88 -7.44
CA THR A 20 -0.48 0.46 -7.77
C THR A 20 -0.10 -0.48 -6.62
N LEU A 21 1.06 -0.27 -6.01
CA LEU A 21 1.47 -1.02 -4.82
C LEU A 21 0.53 -0.79 -3.63
N GLY A 22 0.13 0.46 -3.40
CA GLY A 22 -0.79 0.84 -2.34
C GLY A 22 -2.13 0.11 -2.44
N GLU A 23 -2.70 0.03 -3.64
CA GLU A 23 -3.93 -0.72 -3.89
C GLU A 23 -3.77 -2.22 -3.67
N ARG A 24 -2.63 -2.79 -4.07
CA ARG A 24 -2.35 -4.22 -3.83
C ARG A 24 -2.25 -4.52 -2.34
N ILE A 25 -1.60 -3.65 -1.57
CA ILE A 25 -1.54 -3.76 -0.11
C ILE A 25 -2.96 -3.67 0.49
N TYR A 26 -3.78 -2.72 0.04
CA TYR A 26 -5.17 -2.59 0.47
C TYR A 26 -6.00 -3.85 0.17
N ALA A 27 -5.87 -4.42 -1.03
CA ALA A 27 -6.53 -5.68 -1.40
C ALA A 27 -6.14 -6.82 -0.45
N LEU A 28 -4.84 -6.99 -0.18
CA LEU A 28 -4.35 -8.03 0.74
C LEU A 28 -4.86 -7.85 2.18
N ILE A 29 -5.02 -6.61 2.65
CA ILE A 29 -5.61 -6.30 3.97
C ILE A 29 -7.09 -6.69 4.00
N THR A 30 -7.85 -6.30 2.97
CA THR A 30 -9.30 -6.53 2.89
C THR A 30 -9.66 -8.00 2.68
N GLU A 31 -8.89 -8.75 1.90
CA GLU A 31 -9.02 -10.20 1.75
C GLU A 31 -8.90 -10.95 3.09
N ARG A 32 -8.18 -10.37 4.06
CA ARG A 32 -8.03 -10.92 5.42
C ARG A 32 -9.13 -10.44 6.38
N GLY A 33 -10.04 -9.59 5.94
CA GLY A 33 -11.03 -8.94 6.81
C GLY A 33 -10.40 -7.98 7.84
N TRP A 34 -9.20 -7.47 7.56
CA TRP A 34 -8.49 -6.57 8.46
C TRP A 34 -8.78 -5.11 8.16
N SER A 35 -8.56 -4.25 9.15
CA SER A 35 -8.49 -2.80 8.95
C SER A 35 -7.03 -2.36 8.73
N GLN A 36 -6.81 -1.18 8.16
CA GLN A 36 -5.46 -0.59 8.05
C GLN A 36 -4.80 -0.44 9.42
N LYS A 37 -5.60 -0.07 10.43
CA LYS A 37 -5.14 0.02 11.82
C LYS A 37 -4.65 -1.33 12.34
N LYS A 38 -5.29 -2.43 11.92
CA LYS A 38 -4.85 -3.78 12.28
C LYS A 38 -3.51 -4.12 11.64
N LEU A 39 -3.31 -3.81 10.37
CA LEU A 39 -1.99 -3.97 9.74
C LEU A 39 -0.94 -3.10 10.45
N ALA A 40 -1.26 -1.84 10.73
CA ALA A 40 -0.35 -0.90 11.39
C ALA A 40 0.10 -1.43 12.77
N GLU A 41 -0.84 -1.98 13.55
CA GLU A 41 -0.56 -2.63 14.83
C GLU A 41 0.38 -3.83 14.66
N LEU A 42 0.06 -4.77 13.75
CA LEU A 42 0.85 -5.98 13.51
C LEU A 42 2.24 -5.67 12.96
N ALA A 43 2.34 -4.68 12.08
CA ALA A 43 3.60 -4.21 11.54
C ALA A 43 4.35 -3.34 12.55
N GLY A 44 3.72 -2.81 13.61
CA GLY A 44 4.33 -1.88 14.56
C GLY A 44 4.70 -0.53 13.94
N ILE A 45 3.84 -0.01 13.06
CA ILE A 45 3.98 1.28 12.37
C ILE A 45 2.76 2.15 12.60
N HIS A 46 2.86 3.44 12.29
CA HIS A 46 1.71 4.35 12.41
C HIS A 46 0.65 4.06 11.34
N ALA A 47 -0.63 4.12 11.71
CA ALA A 47 -1.74 3.93 10.77
C ALA A 47 -1.70 4.95 9.62
N ASP A 48 -1.26 6.19 9.90
CA ASP A 48 -1.08 7.22 8.87
C ASP A 48 -0.02 6.83 7.83
N TYR A 49 1.00 6.06 8.23
CA TYR A 49 1.99 5.54 7.28
C TYR A 49 1.36 4.51 6.34
N VAL A 50 0.50 3.63 6.85
CA VAL A 50 -0.25 2.67 6.02
C VAL A 50 -1.14 3.42 5.03
N HIS A 51 -1.86 4.44 5.51
CA HIS A 51 -2.68 5.31 4.65
C HIS A 51 -1.82 6.02 3.58
N ASP A 52 -0.70 6.63 3.96
CA ASP A 52 0.16 7.31 2.98
C ASP A 52 0.69 6.35 1.90
N VAL A 53 1.02 5.10 2.27
CA VAL A 53 1.44 4.07 1.32
C VAL A 53 0.27 3.62 0.42
N GLU A 54 -0.91 3.36 0.97
CA GLU A 54 -2.10 2.95 0.20
C GLU A 54 -2.50 3.97 -0.87
N TYR A 55 -2.27 5.27 -0.60
CA TYR A 55 -2.59 6.37 -1.51
C TYR A 55 -1.40 6.81 -2.38
N GLY A 56 -0.25 6.11 -2.32
CA GLY A 56 0.95 6.46 -3.09
C GLY A 56 1.62 7.78 -2.67
N LYS A 57 1.29 8.35 -1.51
CA LYS A 57 1.89 9.59 -0.99
C LYS A 57 3.31 9.39 -0.47
N LYS A 58 3.70 8.14 -0.19
CA LYS A 58 5.05 7.77 0.23
C LYS A 58 5.58 6.61 -0.57
N GLU A 59 6.81 6.78 -1.04
CA GLU A 59 7.64 5.67 -1.51
C GLU A 59 8.01 4.76 -0.33
N ILE A 60 7.74 3.47 -0.48
CA ILE A 60 8.07 2.47 0.53
C ILE A 60 9.46 1.90 0.28
N CYS A 61 10.33 1.94 1.29
CA CYS A 61 11.64 1.31 1.19
C CYS A 61 11.55 -0.21 1.40
N LEU A 62 12.52 -0.96 0.87
CA LEU A 62 12.53 -2.44 0.92
C LEU A 62 12.38 -3.01 2.33
N ARG A 63 12.99 -2.39 3.35
CA ARG A 63 12.89 -2.84 4.75
C ARG A 63 11.47 -2.72 5.29
N MET A 64 10.75 -1.68 4.88
CA MET A 64 9.35 -1.49 5.26
C MET A 64 8.43 -2.43 4.49
N LEU A 65 8.71 -2.65 3.20
CA LEU A 65 7.98 -3.63 2.40
C LEU A 65 8.10 -5.04 3.01
N ALA A 66 9.31 -5.47 3.38
CA ALA A 66 9.53 -6.74 4.08
C ALA A 66 8.79 -6.81 5.44
N ARG A 67 8.72 -5.69 6.16
CA ARG A 67 8.02 -5.60 7.45
C ARG A 67 6.51 -5.74 7.27
N ILE A 68 5.93 -5.08 6.27
CA ILE A 68 4.51 -5.19 5.93
C ILE A 68 4.17 -6.59 5.43
N SER A 69 5.02 -7.20 4.58
CA SER A 69 4.80 -8.57 4.11
C SER A 69 4.79 -9.57 5.25
N ALA A 70 5.73 -9.43 6.20
CA ALA A 70 5.77 -10.26 7.41
C ALA A 70 4.51 -10.09 8.26
N ALA A 71 4.02 -8.85 8.44
CA ALA A 71 2.78 -8.57 9.18
C ALA A 71 1.53 -9.13 8.49
N LEU A 72 1.48 -9.10 7.15
CA LEU A 72 0.42 -9.71 6.34
C LEU A 72 0.54 -11.24 6.24
N GLY A 73 1.66 -11.83 6.67
CA GLY A 73 1.93 -13.25 6.51
C GLY A 73 2.04 -13.67 5.04
N CYS A 74 2.54 -12.80 4.17
CA CYS A 74 2.75 -13.06 2.75
C CYS A 74 4.20 -12.78 2.31
N LYS A 75 4.57 -13.18 1.09
CA LYS A 75 5.86 -12.84 0.49
C LYS A 75 5.81 -11.42 -0.07
N MET A 76 6.97 -10.78 -0.17
CA MET A 76 7.09 -9.48 -0.84
C MET A 76 6.63 -9.54 -2.30
N SER A 77 6.87 -10.66 -2.99
CA SER A 77 6.39 -10.90 -4.36
C SER A 77 4.88 -10.79 -4.50
N ASP A 78 4.13 -11.19 -3.46
CA ASP A 78 2.67 -11.19 -3.50
C ASP A 78 2.12 -9.75 -3.54
N MET A 79 2.85 -8.80 -2.94
CA MET A 79 2.54 -7.37 -3.03
C MET A 79 2.97 -6.72 -4.35
N LEU A 80 3.89 -7.35 -5.08
CA LEU A 80 4.42 -6.86 -6.36
C LEU A 80 3.77 -7.54 -7.58
N GLU A 81 2.88 -8.51 -7.35
CA GLU A 81 2.26 -9.30 -8.39
C GLU A 81 1.40 -8.45 -9.33
N GLY A 82 1.63 -8.59 -10.64
CA GLY A 82 0.86 -7.89 -11.68
C GLY A 82 1.17 -6.40 -11.83
N MET A 83 2.23 -5.92 -11.16
CA MET A 83 2.76 -4.56 -11.36
C MET A 83 3.62 -4.48 -12.63
N GLU A 84 3.79 -3.25 -13.15
CA GLU A 84 4.58 -2.93 -14.37
C GLU A 84 6.00 -3.51 -14.39
#